data_AF-A0A833IRV1-F1
#
_entry.id   AF-A0A833IRV1-F1
#
_cell.length_a   1.000
_cell.length_b   1.000
_cell.length_c   1.000
_cell.angle_alpha   90.00
_cell.angle_beta   90.00
_cell.angle_gamma   90.00
#
_symmetry.space_group_name_H-M   'P 1'
#
loop_
_entity.id
_entity.type
_entity.pdbx_description
1 polymer ?
#
loop_
_entity_poly.entity_id
_entity_poly.type
_entity_poly.pdbx_seq_one_letter_code
_entity_poly.pdbx_strand_id
1 'polypeptide(L)'
;MYAEIINKTTEQFQQLQAPVKQFNSLVVDHMDKLTQFQLDAAQSYAELGMQNLRAALEVKQPQDLQQYVGQQKSVAETVSKKLNDDATTLVALNKGFVEGVQKLAEEAKPVAAEAPKAKPAARKSAARKSA
;
A
#
# COMPACT_ATOMS: atom_id res chain seq x y z
N MET A 1 -27.79 33.77 -5.70
CA MET A 1 -27.47 33.90 -4.26
C MET A 1 -27.70 32.62 -3.45
N TYR A 2 -28.92 32.18 -3.09
CA TYR A 2 -29.09 30.94 -2.29
C TYR A 2 -28.68 29.66 -3.04
N ALA A 3 -29.02 29.55 -4.34
CA ALA A 3 -28.60 28.42 -5.17
C ALA A 3 -27.06 28.36 -5.38
N GLU A 4 -26.39 29.52 -5.51
CA GLU A 4 -24.92 29.59 -5.57
C GLU A 4 -24.26 29.17 -4.26
N ILE A 5 -24.83 29.55 -3.11
CA ILE A 5 -24.31 29.13 -1.79
C ILE A 5 -24.46 27.62 -1.63
N ILE A 6 -25.63 27.06 -1.97
CA ILE A 6 -25.87 25.62 -1.92
C ILE A 6 -24.92 24.86 -2.85
N ASN A 7 -24.71 25.35 -4.08
CA ASN A 7 -23.79 24.74 -5.04
C ASN A 7 -22.34 24.81 -4.55
N LYS A 8 -21.85 25.97 -4.08
CA LYS A 8 -20.49 26.10 -3.51
C LYS A 8 -20.27 25.21 -2.29
N THR A 9 -21.24 25.13 -1.38
CA THR A 9 -21.14 24.25 -0.20
C THR A 9 -21.13 22.78 -0.59
N THR A 10 -21.90 22.40 -1.61
CA THR A 10 -21.90 21.02 -2.15
C THR A 10 -20.57 20.69 -2.81
N GLU A 11 -20.01 21.58 -3.62
CA GLU A 11 -18.70 21.41 -4.26
C GLU A 11 -17.56 21.32 -3.23
N GLN A 12 -17.55 22.19 -2.20
CA GLN A 12 -16.59 22.12 -1.11
C GLN A 12 -16.72 20.81 -0.32
N PHE A 13 -17.95 20.34 -0.06
CA PHE A 13 -18.16 19.08 0.63
C PHE A 13 -17.72 17.86 -0.19
N GLN A 14 -17.94 17.88 -1.50
CA GLN A 14 -17.42 16.86 -2.41
C GLN A 14 -15.88 16.86 -2.47
N GLN A 15 -15.26 18.04 -2.50
CA GLN A 15 -13.80 18.20 -2.45
C GLN A 15 -13.18 17.71 -1.13
N LEU A 16 -13.91 17.78 0.00
CA LEU A 16 -13.45 17.25 1.28
C LEU A 16 -13.61 15.72 1.40
N GLN A 17 -14.58 15.12 0.72
CA GLN A 17 -14.80 13.66 0.75
C GLN A 17 -13.93 12.88 -0.24
N ALA A 18 -13.56 13.48 -1.37
CA ALA A 18 -12.78 12.81 -2.40
C ALA A 18 -11.42 12.28 -1.89
N PRO A 19 -10.64 13.04 -1.09
CA PRO A 19 -9.34 12.56 -0.60
C PRO A 19 -9.46 11.34 0.32
N VAL A 20 -10.48 11.30 1.18
CA VAL A 20 -10.70 10.15 2.09
C VAL A 20 -11.04 8.89 1.29
N LYS A 21 -11.88 9.00 0.26
CA LYS A 21 -12.22 7.87 -0.61
C LYS A 21 -11.00 7.38 -1.39
N GLN A 22 -10.21 8.29 -1.96
CA GLN A 22 -8.99 7.95 -2.68
C GLN A 22 -7.94 7.30 -1.76
N PHE A 23 -7.77 7.80 -0.54
CA PHE A 23 -6.90 7.17 0.46
C PHE A 23 -7.34 5.74 0.79
N ASN A 24 -8.63 5.53 1.07
CA ASN A 24 -9.16 4.20 1.35
C ASN A 24 -8.95 3.25 0.17
N SER A 25 -9.16 3.73 -1.07
CA SER A 25 -8.86 2.96 -2.28
C SER A 25 -7.38 2.57 -2.35
N LEU A 26 -6.48 3.52 -2.09
CA LEU A 26 -5.03 3.27 -2.10
C LEU A 26 -4.63 2.19 -1.07
N VAL A 27 -5.20 2.24 0.13
CA VAL A 27 -4.95 1.23 1.18
C VAL A 27 -5.46 -0.14 0.75
N VAL A 28 -6.70 -0.21 0.22
CA VAL A 28 -7.29 -1.46 -0.27
C VAL A 28 -6.45 -2.05 -1.41
N ASP A 29 -6.04 -1.23 -2.38
CA ASP A 29 -5.19 -1.66 -3.50
C ASP A 29 -3.83 -2.17 -3.02
N HIS A 30 -3.25 -1.53 -2.00
CA HIS A 30 -1.98 -1.99 -1.41
C HIS A 30 -2.15 -3.33 -0.69
N MET A 31 -3.25 -3.52 0.04
CA MET A 31 -3.58 -4.79 0.70
C MET A 31 -3.84 -5.92 -0.31
N ASP A 32 -4.57 -5.63 -1.40
CA ASP A 32 -4.80 -6.60 -2.48
C ASP A 32 -3.47 -7.06 -3.10
N LYS A 33 -2.61 -6.11 -3.48
CA LYS A 33 -1.29 -6.43 -4.04
C LYS A 33 -0.38 -7.17 -3.07
N LEU A 34 -0.39 -6.82 -1.78
CA LEU A 34 0.36 -7.55 -0.75
C LEU A 34 -0.17 -8.97 -0.58
N THR A 35 -1.49 -9.17 -0.64
CA THR A 35 -2.11 -10.48 -0.52
C THR A 35 -1.76 -11.35 -1.73
N GLN A 36 -1.85 -10.79 -2.95
CA GLN A 36 -1.41 -11.47 -4.17
C GLN A 36 0.06 -11.86 -4.09
N PHE A 37 0.93 -10.94 -3.65
CA PHE A 37 2.35 -11.24 -3.42
C PHE A 37 2.55 -12.41 -2.43
N GLN A 38 1.83 -12.45 -1.32
CA GLN A 38 1.94 -13.54 -0.33
C GLN A 38 1.48 -14.88 -0.92
N LEU A 39 0.40 -14.89 -1.71
CA LEU A 39 -0.09 -16.09 -2.39
C LEU A 39 0.91 -16.60 -3.44
N ASP A 40 1.43 -15.70 -4.28
CA ASP A 40 2.40 -16.03 -5.32
C ASP A 40 3.71 -16.55 -4.73
N ALA A 41 4.19 -15.93 -3.63
CA ALA A 41 5.34 -16.40 -2.90
C ALA A 41 5.11 -17.80 -2.32
N ALA A 42 3.98 -18.02 -1.63
CA ALA A 42 3.64 -19.32 -1.07
C ALA A 42 3.56 -20.42 -2.14
N GLN A 43 2.89 -20.14 -3.27
CA GLN A 43 2.81 -21.06 -4.39
C GLN A 43 4.20 -21.38 -4.95
N SER A 44 5.02 -20.35 -5.21
CA SER A 44 6.36 -20.52 -5.77
C SER A 44 7.26 -21.38 -4.87
N TYR A 45 7.26 -21.13 -3.56
CA TYR A 45 8.05 -21.92 -2.63
C TYR A 45 7.53 -23.36 -2.48
N ALA A 46 6.22 -23.55 -2.51
CA ALA A 46 5.63 -24.89 -2.52
C ALA A 46 6.02 -25.67 -3.79
N GLU A 47 6.01 -25.02 -4.95
CA GLU A 47 6.46 -25.60 -6.21
C GLU A 47 7.94 -25.99 -6.18
N LEU A 48 8.82 -25.12 -5.66
CA LEU A 48 10.23 -25.44 -5.47
C LEU A 48 10.43 -26.64 -4.53
N GLY A 49 9.70 -26.70 -3.41
CA GLY A 49 9.74 -27.83 -2.49
C GLY A 49 9.28 -29.13 -3.14
N MET A 50 8.17 -29.09 -3.89
CA MET A 50 7.65 -30.24 -4.63
C MET A 50 8.59 -30.71 -5.74
N GLN A 51 9.25 -29.79 -6.45
CA GLN A 51 10.28 -30.13 -7.42
C GLN A 51 11.46 -30.84 -6.76
N ASN A 52 11.97 -30.31 -5.64
CA ASN A 52 13.07 -30.94 -4.90
C ASN A 52 12.67 -32.31 -4.33
N LEU A 53 11.44 -32.47 -3.84
CA LEU A 53 10.91 -33.76 -3.38
C LEU A 53 10.84 -34.78 -4.52
N ARG A 54 10.35 -34.39 -5.70
CA ARG A 54 10.35 -35.27 -6.88
C ARG A 54 11.76 -35.70 -7.27
N ALA A 55 12.72 -34.76 -7.29
CA ALA A 55 14.12 -35.06 -7.56
C ALA A 55 14.71 -36.04 -6.53
N ALA A 56 14.33 -35.90 -5.25
CA ALA A 56 14.76 -36.84 -4.20
C ALA A 56 14.16 -38.24 -4.39
N LEU A 57 12.91 -38.36 -4.84
CA LEU A 57 12.26 -39.65 -5.13
C LEU A 57 12.85 -40.37 -6.35
N GLU A 58 13.55 -39.66 -7.24
CA GLU A 58 14.26 -40.25 -8.38
C GLU A 58 15.56 -40.95 -7.99
N VAL A 59 16.07 -40.71 -6.77
CA VAL A 59 17.28 -41.35 -6.25
C VAL A 59 16.99 -42.80 -5.85
N LYS A 60 17.44 -43.75 -6.67
CA LYS A 60 17.24 -45.20 -6.44
C LYS A 60 18.54 -45.93 -6.15
N GLN A 61 19.66 -45.38 -6.61
CA GLN A 61 20.99 -45.98 -6.49
C GLN A 61 22.07 -44.91 -6.25
N PRO A 62 23.29 -45.29 -5.80
CA PRO A 62 24.34 -44.33 -5.45
C PRO A 62 24.79 -43.39 -6.56
N GLN A 63 24.67 -43.76 -7.84
CA GLN A 63 24.96 -42.85 -8.95
C GLN A 63 23.96 -41.68 -9.03
N ASP A 64 22.69 -41.92 -8.71
CA ASP A 64 21.63 -40.90 -8.75
C ASP A 64 21.83 -39.84 -7.65
N LEU A 65 22.50 -40.21 -6.54
CA LEU A 65 22.88 -39.26 -5.49
C LEU A 65 23.85 -38.19 -6.00
N GLN A 66 24.82 -38.56 -6.85
CA GLN A 66 25.73 -37.57 -7.45
C GLN A 66 24.98 -36.59 -8.34
N GLN A 67 24.01 -37.08 -9.11
CA GLN A 67 23.16 -36.24 -9.94
C GLN A 67 22.29 -35.30 -9.10
N TYR A 68 21.63 -35.82 -8.06
CA TYR A 68 20.82 -35.04 -7.12
C TYR A 68 21.65 -33.95 -6.42
N VAL A 69 22.84 -34.29 -5.91
CA VAL A 69 23.77 -33.32 -5.29
C VAL A 69 24.25 -32.29 -6.30
N GLY A 70 24.53 -32.69 -7.55
CA GLY A 70 24.89 -31.77 -8.62
C GLY A 70 23.81 -30.73 -8.92
N GLN A 71 22.53 -31.11 -8.78
CA GLN A 71 21.39 -30.22 -8.99
C GLN A 71 21.14 -29.25 -7.83
N GLN A 72 21.62 -29.55 -6.61
CA GLN A 72 21.40 -28.69 -5.43
C GLN A 72 21.93 -27.26 -5.61
N LYS A 73 23.01 -27.07 -6.37
CA LYS A 73 23.51 -25.73 -6.70
C LYS A 73 22.48 -24.92 -7.50
N SER A 74 21.85 -25.53 -8.48
CA SER A 74 20.80 -24.89 -9.29
C SER A 74 19.55 -24.60 -8.47
N VAL A 75 19.17 -25.49 -7.55
CA VAL A 75 18.08 -25.23 -6.59
C VAL A 75 18.41 -24.02 -5.72
N ALA A 76 19.62 -23.95 -5.17
CA ALA A 76 20.06 -22.82 -4.35
C ALA A 76 20.10 -21.50 -5.13
N GLU A 77 20.55 -21.51 -6.38
CA GLU A 77 20.52 -20.34 -7.28
C GLU A 77 19.07 -19.90 -7.54
N THR A 78 18.15 -20.84 -7.77
CA THR A 78 16.73 -20.56 -8.01
C THR A 78 16.06 -19.94 -6.78
N VAL A 79 16.30 -20.52 -5.59
CA VAL A 79 15.80 -19.96 -4.31
C VAL A 79 16.37 -18.57 -4.07
N SER A 80 17.66 -18.36 -4.31
CA SER A 80 18.31 -17.05 -4.12
C SER A 80 17.75 -16.00 -5.08
N LYS A 81 17.51 -16.37 -6.34
CA LYS A 81 16.88 -15.50 -7.33
C LYS A 81 15.46 -15.12 -6.88
N LYS A 82 14.64 -16.10 -6.52
CA LYS A 82 13.28 -15.85 -6.03
C LYS A 82 13.27 -14.93 -4.81
N LEU A 83 14.16 -15.14 -3.85
CA LEU A 83 14.27 -14.27 -2.68
C LEU A 83 14.60 -12.82 -3.06
N ASN A 84 15.51 -12.60 -4.01
CA ASN A 84 15.84 -11.27 -4.50
C ASN A 84 14.68 -10.62 -5.26
N ASP A 85 13.98 -11.39 -6.09
CA ASP A 85 12.79 -10.94 -6.83
C ASP A 85 11.67 -10.52 -5.85
N ASP A 86 11.50 -11.28 -4.75
CA ASP A 86 10.54 -10.97 -3.70
C ASP A 86 10.89 -9.71 -2.92
N ALA A 87 12.16 -9.54 -2.55
CA ALA A 87 12.64 -8.31 -1.93
C ALA A 87 12.41 -7.10 -2.86
N THR A 88 12.69 -7.24 -4.15
CA THR A 88 12.45 -6.20 -5.17
C THR A 88 10.97 -5.84 -5.26
N THR A 89 10.11 -6.86 -5.29
CA THR A 89 8.65 -6.69 -5.38
C THR A 89 8.10 -5.98 -4.15
N LEU A 90 8.52 -6.39 -2.94
CA LEU A 90 8.11 -5.73 -1.69
C LEU A 90 8.54 -4.26 -1.63
N VAL A 91 9.78 -3.97 -2.05
CA VAL A 91 10.26 -2.58 -2.12
C VAL A 91 9.42 -1.76 -3.10
N ALA A 92 9.08 -2.33 -4.27
CA ALA A 92 8.24 -1.67 -5.26
C ALA A 92 6.82 -1.41 -4.73
N LEU A 93 6.20 -2.38 -4.04
CA LEU A 93 4.89 -2.23 -3.41
C LEU A 93 4.87 -1.09 -2.38
N ASN A 94 5.89 -1.03 -1.52
CA ASN A 94 6.03 0.02 -0.51
C ASN A 94 6.25 1.40 -1.14
N LYS A 95 7.12 1.50 -2.16
CA LYS A 95 7.31 2.74 -2.91
C LYS A 95 6.01 3.21 -3.56
N GLY A 96 5.29 2.33 -4.23
CA GLY A 96 4.01 2.67 -4.88
C GLY A 96 2.97 3.20 -3.89
N PHE A 97 2.90 2.62 -2.69
CA PHE A 97 2.02 3.14 -1.64
C PHE A 97 2.44 4.53 -1.16
N VAL A 98 3.72 4.73 -0.85
CA VAL A 98 4.25 6.04 -0.40
C VAL A 98 4.04 7.13 -1.46
N GLU A 99 4.34 6.82 -2.73
CA GLU A 99 4.11 7.73 -3.86
C GLU A 99 2.62 8.06 -4.03
N GLY A 100 1.73 7.08 -3.84
CA GLY A 100 0.28 7.29 -3.85
C GLY A 100 -0.18 8.24 -2.73
N VAL A 101 0.33 8.06 -1.52
CA VAL A 101 0.05 8.95 -0.38
C VAL A 101 0.56 10.37 -0.65
N GLN A 102 1.77 10.51 -1.19
CA GLN A 102 2.35 11.82 -1.54
C GLN A 102 1.52 12.53 -2.59
N LYS A 103 1.10 11.85 -3.66
CA LYS A 103 0.22 12.42 -4.69
C LYS A 103 -1.09 12.92 -4.10
N LEU A 104 -1.73 12.12 -3.25
CA LEU A 104 -2.96 12.51 -2.58
C LEU A 104 -2.78 13.75 -1.70
N ALA A 105 -1.64 13.86 -1.00
CA ALA A 105 -1.32 15.03 -0.19
C ALA A 105 -1.10 16.29 -1.05
N GLU A 106 -0.48 16.17 -2.23
CA GLU A 106 -0.34 17.29 -3.18
C GLU A 106 -1.70 17.72 -3.75
N GLU A 107 -2.57 16.78 -4.11
CA GLU A 107 -3.92 17.04 -4.63
C GLU A 107 -4.86 17.68 -3.60
N ALA A 108 -4.63 17.47 -2.30
CA ALA A 108 -5.43 18.06 -1.22
C ALA A 108 -5.05 19.52 -0.87
N LYS A 109 -3.88 20.02 -1.31
CA LYS A 109 -3.41 21.40 -1.03
C LYS A 109 -4.31 22.55 -1.55
N PRO A 110 -5.12 22.44 -2.63
CA PRO A 110 -6.00 23.52 -3.06
C PRO A 110 -7.14 23.82 -2.07
N VAL A 111 -7.49 22.88 -1.19
CA VAL A 111 -8.66 22.99 -0.29
C VAL A 111 -8.34 23.75 1.01
N ALA A 112 -7.08 23.78 1.44
CA ALA A 112 -6.68 24.43 2.70
C ALA A 112 -6.47 25.96 2.58
N ALA A 113 -6.30 26.49 1.37
CA ALA A 113 -6.01 27.91 1.14
C ALA A 113 -7.22 28.84 1.29
N GLU A 114 -8.45 28.30 1.34
CA GLU A 114 -9.70 29.08 1.48
C GLU A 114 -10.42 28.86 2.82
N ALA A 115 -9.75 28.34 3.86
CA ALA A 115 -10.33 28.35 5.20
C ALA A 115 -10.56 29.82 5.64
N PRO A 116 -11.82 30.25 5.91
CA PRO A 116 -12.08 31.63 6.28
C PRO A 116 -11.36 31.93 7.59
N LYS A 117 -10.45 32.93 7.56
CA LYS A 117 -9.81 33.47 8.77
C LYS A 117 -10.90 33.90 9.74
N ALA A 118 -11.19 33.08 10.75
CA ALA A 118 -12.10 33.45 11.82
C ALA A 118 -11.54 34.70 12.50
N LYS A 119 -12.20 35.85 12.32
CA LYS A 119 -11.87 37.08 13.05
C LYS A 119 -12.08 36.81 14.55
N PRO A 120 -11.16 37.23 15.44
CA PRO A 120 -11.40 37.15 16.87
C PRO A 120 -12.62 38.03 17.19
N ALA A 121 -13.68 37.42 17.73
CA ALA A 121 -14.85 38.17 18.18
C ALA A 121 -14.42 39.08 19.35
N ALA A 122 -14.39 40.38 19.09
CA ALA A 122 -14.18 41.41 20.09
C ALA A 122 -15.30 41.31 21.14
N ARG A 123 -15.00 40.79 22.33
CA ARG A 123 -15.85 40.91 23.52
C ARG A 123 -15.83 42.37 23.97
N LYS A 124 -16.73 43.20 23.41
CA LYS A 124 -17.06 44.50 24.00
C LYS A 124 -17.92 44.29 25.25
N SER A 125 -17.39 44.83 26.34
CA SER A 125 -18.02 45.17 27.62
C SER A 125 -19.54 45.37 27.62
N ALA A 126 -20.23 44.92 28.67
CA ALA A 126 -20.78 45.82 29.71
C ALA A 126 -21.64 45.08 30.76
N ALA A 127 -21.28 45.31 32.03
CA ALA A 127 -22.14 45.54 33.18
C ALA A 127 -23.18 44.49 33.63
N ARG A 128 -22.93 43.91 34.81
CA ARG A 128 -23.93 44.00 35.89
C ARG A 128 -23.26 44.28 37.24
N LYS A 129 -23.58 45.46 37.74
CA LYS A 129 -23.29 46.02 39.07
C LYS A 129 -23.95 45.17 40.18
N SER A 130 -23.48 45.45 41.40
CA SER A 130 -24.07 45.25 42.74
C SER A 130 -24.04 43.85 43.36
N ALA A 131 -23.10 43.65 44.28
CA ALA A 131 -23.37 43.51 45.71
C ALA A 131 -22.09 43.89 46.48
#